data_AF-A0AB73TYH6-F1
#
_entry.id   AF-A0AB73TYH6-F1
#
_cell.length_a   1.000
_cell.length_b   1.000
_cell.length_c   1.000
_cell.angle_alpha   90.00
_cell.angle_beta   90.00
_cell.angle_gamma   90.00
#
_symmetry.space_group_name_H-M   'P 1'
#
loop_
_entity.id
_entity.type
_entity.pdbx_description
1 polymer ?
#
loop_
_entity_poly.entity_id
_entity_poly.type
_entity_poly.pdbx_seq_one_letter_code
_entity_poly.pdbx_strand_id
1 'polypeptide(L)'
;MTENAANNAAESVPDIDELRKEIDRLDAEILAAIKRRTEVSREIGKARMASGGPRLVHSREMKVLERFSELGQEGHTLAMLLLRLGRGRLGH
;
A
#
# COMPACT_ATOMS: atom_id res chain seq x y z
N MET A 1 0.92 -37.58 -46.54
CA MET A 1 1.79 -37.31 -45.38
C MET A 1 2.22 -35.86 -45.48
N THR A 2 1.50 -34.95 -44.83
CA THR A 2 1.97 -33.59 -44.55
C THR A 2 1.43 -33.25 -43.17
N GLU A 3 2.36 -33.03 -42.26
CA GLU A 3 2.16 -32.79 -40.84
C GLU A 3 1.22 -31.60 -40.62
N ASN A 4 0.23 -31.81 -39.76
CA ASN A 4 -0.64 -30.77 -39.25
C ASN A 4 0.15 -29.98 -38.17
N ALA A 5 1.18 -29.26 -38.61
CA ALA A 5 2.12 -28.50 -37.77
C ALA A 5 1.59 -27.12 -37.37
N ALA A 6 0.31 -27.07 -37.00
CA ALA A 6 -0.31 -25.85 -36.46
C ALA A 6 -1.29 -26.22 -35.34
N ASN A 7 -0.89 -27.18 -34.50
CA ASN A 7 -1.64 -27.43 -33.27
C ASN A 7 -1.24 -26.38 -32.24
N ASN A 8 -2.10 -25.37 -32.13
CA ASN A 8 -2.30 -24.52 -30.96
C ASN A 8 -1.02 -24.10 -30.22
N ALA A 9 -0.56 -22.89 -30.52
CA ALA A 9 -0.02 -22.04 -29.48
C ALA A 9 -1.16 -21.81 -28.46
N ALA A 10 -1.38 -22.79 -27.59
CA ALA A 10 -2.29 -22.68 -26.48
C ALA A 10 -1.81 -21.47 -25.69
N GLU A 11 -2.64 -20.42 -25.62
CA GLU A 11 -2.49 -19.36 -24.64
C GLU A 11 -2.31 -20.05 -23.29
N SER A 12 -1.05 -20.12 -22.82
CA SER A 12 -0.74 -20.83 -21.59
C SER A 12 -1.38 -20.02 -20.47
N VAL A 13 -2.46 -20.55 -19.91
CA VAL A 13 -3.07 -20.03 -18.69
C VAL A 13 -1.93 -19.85 -17.67
N PRO A 14 -1.75 -18.66 -17.09
CA PRO A 14 -0.70 -18.42 -16.12
C PRO A 14 -0.77 -19.46 -15.00
N ASP A 15 0.39 -20.02 -14.64
CA ASP A 15 0.48 -20.97 -13.53
C ASP A 15 0.07 -20.25 -12.23
N ILE A 16 -0.97 -20.78 -11.57
CA ILE A 16 -1.50 -20.23 -10.32
C ILE A 16 -0.42 -20.15 -9.25
N ASP A 17 0.52 -21.10 -9.22
CA ASP A 17 1.59 -21.11 -8.22
C ASP A 17 2.64 -20.02 -8.49
N GLU A 18 2.88 -19.66 -9.74
CA GLU A 18 3.74 -18.51 -10.09
C GLU A 18 3.06 -17.19 -9.74
N LEU A 19 1.75 -17.06 -9.98
CA LEU A 19 0.99 -15.87 -9.57
C LEU A 19 0.96 -15.70 -8.05
N ARG A 20 0.85 -16.79 -7.28
CA ARG A 20 0.91 -16.73 -5.81
C ARG A 20 2.28 -16.28 -5.31
N LYS A 21 3.37 -16.80 -5.89
CA LYS A 21 4.73 -16.34 -5.57
C LYS A 21 4.90 -14.86 -5.88
N GLU A 22 4.25 -14.35 -6.92
CA GLU A 22 4.26 -12.92 -7.22
C GLU A 22 3.51 -12.10 -6.15
N ILE A 23 2.33 -12.55 -5.73
CA ILE A 23 1.60 -11.93 -4.60
C ILE A 23 2.45 -11.92 -3.34
N ASP A 24 3.08 -13.04 -2.98
CA ASP A 24 3.92 -13.12 -1.77
C ASP A 24 5.07 -12.11 -1.80
N ARG A 25 5.69 -11.90 -2.98
CA ARG A 25 6.73 -10.87 -3.16
C ARG A 25 6.16 -9.47 -3.00
N LEU A 26 5.03 -9.17 -3.64
CA LEU A 26 4.37 -7.87 -3.55
C LEU A 26 3.93 -7.57 -2.12
N ASP A 27 3.40 -8.56 -1.40
CA ASP A 27 2.99 -8.41 -0.01
C ASP A 27 4.18 -8.13 0.92
N ALA A 28 5.34 -8.76 0.67
CA ALA A 28 6.56 -8.45 1.39
C ALA A 28 7.03 -7.00 1.16
N GLU A 29 6.95 -6.52 -0.08
CA GLU A 29 7.27 -5.13 -0.44
C GLU A 29 6.30 -4.13 0.20
N ILE A 30 5.00 -4.40 0.13
CA ILE A 30 3.94 -3.60 0.76
C ILE A 30 4.18 -3.53 2.27
N LEU A 31 4.44 -4.66 2.92
CA LEU A 31 4.69 -4.71 4.36
C LEU A 31 5.93 -3.89 4.76
N ALA A 32 7.03 -4.02 4.01
CA ALA A 32 8.24 -3.25 4.22
C ALA A 32 7.99 -1.74 4.06
N ALA A 33 7.26 -1.35 3.01
CA ALA A 33 6.89 0.04 2.76
C ALA A 33 5.99 0.61 3.87
N ILE A 34 5.03 -0.16 4.37
CA ILE A 34 4.13 0.26 5.46
C ILE A 34 4.92 0.47 6.77
N LYS A 35 5.84 -0.44 7.10
CA LYS A 35 6.72 -0.30 8.28
C LYS A 35 7.54 0.99 8.19
N ARG A 36 8.22 1.21 7.06
CA ARG A 36 9.03 2.41 6.87
C ARG A 36 8.20 3.70 6.88
N ARG A 37 7.04 3.70 6.20
CA ARG A 37 6.10 4.84 6.22
C ARG A 37 5.64 5.17 7.63
N THR A 38 5.41 4.15 8.46
CA THR A 38 4.99 4.31 9.85
C THR A 38 6.08 4.98 10.69
N GLU A 39 7.32 4.54 10.56
CA GLU A 39 8.48 5.15 11.24
C GLU A 39 8.64 6.62 10.86
N VAL A 40 8.66 6.92 9.55
CA VAL A 40 8.78 8.29 9.04
C VAL A 40 7.64 9.17 9.54
N SER A 41 6.40 8.65 9.56
CA SER A 41 5.26 9.39 10.10
C SER A 41 5.42 9.72 11.59
N ARG A 42 6.01 8.82 12.38
CA ARG A 42 6.29 9.06 13.80
C ARG A 42 7.40 10.08 14.00
N GLU A 43 8.47 10.01 13.20
CA GLU A 43 9.56 10.99 13.20
C GLU A 43 9.04 12.40 12.89
N ILE A 44 8.19 12.55 11.88
CA ILE A 44 7.53 13.82 11.54
C ILE A 44 6.70 14.34 12.72
N GLY A 45 5.94 13.47 13.38
CA GLY A 45 5.14 13.83 14.56
C GLY A 45 6.00 14.35 15.71
N LYS A 46 7.11 13.64 16.01
CA LYS A 46 8.07 14.04 17.04
C LYS A 46 8.71 15.39 16.72
N ALA A 47 9.17 15.59 15.47
CA ALA A 47 9.78 16.83 15.03
C ALA A 47 8.82 18.02 15.15
N ARG A 48 7.55 17.84 14.75
CA ARG A 48 6.51 18.88 14.90
C ARG A 48 6.28 19.27 16.34
N MET A 49 6.15 18.29 17.22
CA MET A 49 5.95 18.53 18.66
C MET A 49 7.17 19.24 19.26
N ALA A 50 8.39 18.86 18.87
CA ALA A 50 9.62 19.51 19.32
C ALA A 50 9.71 20.98 18.89
N SER A 51 9.13 21.33 17.74
CA SER A 51 9.00 22.71 17.25
C SER A 51 7.78 23.47 17.79
N GLY A 52 7.06 22.92 18.79
CA GLY A 52 5.84 23.53 19.35
C GLY A 52 4.62 23.49 18.43
N GLY A 53 4.71 22.77 17.30
CA GLY A 53 3.63 22.58 16.36
C GLY A 53 2.66 21.46 16.77
N PRO A 54 1.48 21.39 16.13
CA PRO A 54 0.51 20.35 16.42
C PRO A 54 1.05 18.98 15.97
N ARG A 55 0.73 17.95 16.75
CA ARG A 55 1.03 16.55 16.42
C ARG A 55 0.39 16.13 15.09
N LEU A 56 -0.80 16.66 14.80
CA LEU A 56 -1.62 16.32 13.62
C LEU A 56 -1.86 17.54 12.75
N VAL A 57 -1.91 17.33 11.43
CA VAL A 57 -2.28 18.38 10.46
C VAL A 57 -3.34 17.86 9.53
N HIS A 58 -4.57 18.34 9.73
CA HIS A 58 -5.74 17.87 9.00
C HIS A 58 -5.56 17.96 7.47
N SER A 59 -5.05 19.09 6.95
CA SER A 59 -4.80 19.26 5.51
C SER A 59 -3.78 18.27 4.95
N ARG A 60 -2.83 17.81 5.76
CA ARG A 60 -1.86 16.78 5.34
C ARG A 60 -2.50 15.40 5.30
N GLU A 61 -3.42 15.12 6.21
CA GLU A 61 -4.16 13.85 6.26
C GLU A 61 -5.15 13.74 5.10
N MET A 62 -5.82 14.82 4.73
CA MET A 62 -6.68 14.87 3.54
C MET A 62 -5.89 14.52 2.27
N LYS A 63 -4.66 15.03 2.13
CA LYS A 63 -3.77 14.63 1.00
C LYS A 63 -3.37 13.17 1.01
N VAL A 64 -3.40 12.49 2.16
CA VAL A 64 -3.19 11.03 2.21
C VAL A 64 -4.45 10.32 1.73
N LEU A 65 -5.63 10.74 2.19
CA LEU A 65 -6.90 10.14 1.76
C LEU A 65 -7.11 10.29 0.24
N GLU A 66 -6.82 11.47 -0.30
CA GLU A 66 -6.88 11.76 -1.73
C GLU A 66 -5.91 10.87 -2.54
N ARG A 67 -4.67 10.65 -2.07
CA ARG A 67 -3.72 9.78 -2.78
C ARG A 67 -4.24 8.35 -2.93
N PHE A 68 -4.95 7.84 -1.93
CA PHE A 68 -5.46 6.46 -1.98
C PHE A 68 -6.86 6.36 -2.58
N SER A 69 -7.53 7.46 -2.93
CA SER A 69 -8.88 7.39 -3.52
C SER A 69 -8.92 6.71 -4.88
N GLU A 70 -7.77 6.55 -5.54
CA GLU A 70 -7.63 5.73 -6.76
C GLU A 70 -8.07 4.27 -6.56
N LEU A 71 -8.04 3.77 -5.32
CA LEU A 71 -8.51 2.44 -4.94
C LEU A 71 -9.98 2.44 -4.45
N GLY A 72 -10.73 3.52 -4.68
CA GLY A 72 -12.13 3.66 -4.26
C GLY A 72 -12.32 3.61 -2.74
N GLN A 73 -13.38 2.93 -2.30
CA GLN A 73 -13.73 2.82 -0.88
C GLN A 73 -12.62 2.15 -0.05
N GLU A 74 -12.00 1.10 -0.59
CA GLU A 74 -10.92 0.39 0.11
C GLU A 74 -9.65 1.23 0.24
N GLY A 75 -9.42 2.13 -0.72
CA GLY A 75 -8.37 3.14 -0.63
C GLY A 75 -8.53 4.06 0.57
N HIS A 76 -9.76 4.51 0.85
CA HIS A 76 -10.05 5.31 2.03
C HIS A 76 -9.76 4.53 3.32
N THR A 77 -10.21 3.26 3.39
CA THR A 77 -9.92 2.37 4.52
C THR A 77 -8.41 2.19 4.74
N LEU A 78 -7.66 1.92 3.67
CA LEU A 78 -6.22 1.76 3.71
C LEU A 78 -5.52 3.04 4.20
N ALA A 79 -5.86 4.19 3.63
CA ALA A 79 -5.30 5.47 4.07
C ALA A 79 -5.56 5.74 5.56
N MET A 80 -6.76 5.44 6.05
CA MET A 80 -7.11 5.58 7.46
C MET A 80 -6.29 4.65 8.37
N LEU A 81 -6.04 3.41 7.95
CA LEU A 81 -5.15 2.48 8.66
C LEU A 81 -3.71 3.01 8.71
N LEU A 82 -3.18 3.47 7.58
CA LEU A 82 -1.83 4.01 7.46
C LEU A 82 -1.63 5.28 8.29
N LEU A 83 -2.64 6.15 8.37
CA LEU A 83 -2.62 7.31 9.25
C LEU A 83 -2.58 6.87 10.72
N ARG A 84 -3.42 5.91 11.11
CA ARG A 84 -3.49 5.40 12.49
C ARG A 84 -2.18 4.74 12.95
N LEU A 85 -1.52 3.96 12.09
CA LEU A 85 -0.23 3.34 12.39
C LEU A 85 0.85 4.38 12.77
N GLY A 86 0.89 5.49 12.02
CA GLY A 86 1.86 6.56 12.20
C GLY A 86 1.55 7.45 13.40
N ARG A 87 0.32 7.94 13.52
CA ARG A 87 -0.03 9.00 14.48
C ARG A 87 -0.73 8.52 15.75
N GLY A 88 -1.19 7.27 15.79
CA GLY A 88 -2.10 6.76 16.82
C GLY A 88 -3.57 6.95 16.46
N ARG A 89 -4.48 6.53 17.35
CA ARG A 89 -5.92 6.78 17.21
C ARG A 89 -6.23 8.24 17.55
N LEU A 90 -7.23 8.81 16.88
CA LEU A 90 -7.78 10.10 17.27
C LEU A 90 -8.44 9.97 18.66
N GLY A 91 -8.14 10.91 19.56
CA GLY A 91 -8.77 10.97 20.89
C GLY A 91 -8.20 10.03 21.96
N HIS A 92 -7.06 9.39 21.71
CA HIS A 92 -6.32 8.58 22.69
C HIS A 92 -4.88 9.07 22.84
#